data_AF-A0A2A8V6V7-F1
#
_entry.id   AF-A0A2A8V6V7-F1
#
_cell.length_a   1.000
_cell.length_b   1.000
_cell.length_c   1.000
_cell.angle_alpha   90.00
_cell.angle_beta   90.00
_cell.angle_gamma   90.00
#
_symmetry.space_group_name_H-M   'P 1'
#
loop_
_entity.id
_entity.type
_entity.pdbx_description
1 polymer ?
#
loop_
_entity_poly.entity_id
_entity_poly.type
_entity_poly.pdbx_seq_one_letter_code
_entity_poly.pdbx_strand_id
1 'polypeptide(L)' 'IEGITHSLCSLEFEDHRPLYDWVLDNISIGHHPQQIEFSRLELLYALTSKRKLQALVNDGAVTGWDDPRMPT' A
#
# COMPACT_ATOMS: atom_id res chain seq x y z
N ILE A 1 8.08 -1.11 -16.80
CA ILE A 1 8.85 -2.34 -17.09
C ILE A 1 7.92 -3.55 -17.16
N GLU A 2 7.10 -3.79 -16.13
CA GLU A 2 6.17 -4.94 -16.02
C GLU A 2 4.92 -4.88 -16.93
N GLY A 3 4.79 -3.87 -17.79
CA GLY A 3 3.62 -3.72 -18.67
C GLY A 3 2.31 -3.35 -17.96
N ILE A 4 2.39 -2.79 -16.74
CA ILE A 4 1.21 -2.28 -16.01
C ILE A 4 0.52 -1.19 -16.84
N THR A 5 -0.80 -1.30 -16.98
CA THR A 5 -1.63 -0.26 -17.63
C THR A 5 -2.20 0.72 -16.62
N HIS A 6 -2.66 0.20 -15.47
CA HIS A 6 -3.26 0.96 -14.38
C HIS A 6 -2.59 0.54 -13.06
N SER A 7 -1.89 1.48 -12.44
CA SER A 7 -1.29 1.31 -11.13
C SER A 7 -2.30 1.73 -10.06
N LEU A 8 -2.89 0.76 -9.37
CA LEU A 8 -3.91 1.01 -8.36
C LEU A 8 -3.26 1.14 -6.98
N CYS A 9 -3.47 2.24 -6.29
CA CYS A 9 -2.91 2.49 -4.95
C CYS A 9 -3.89 3.22 -4.03
N SER A 10 -3.48 3.46 -2.78
CA SER A 10 -4.31 4.17 -1.80
C SER A 10 -4.24 5.70 -1.95
N LEU A 11 -5.27 6.40 -1.47
CA LEU A 11 -5.36 7.88 -1.50
C LEU A 11 -4.15 8.63 -0.93
N GLU A 12 -3.39 8.01 -0.02
CA GLU A 12 -2.17 8.59 0.55
C GLU A 12 -1.03 8.80 -0.49
N PHE A 13 -1.19 8.25 -1.69
CA PHE A 13 -0.24 8.41 -2.79
C PHE A 13 -0.65 9.45 -3.84
N GLU A 14 -1.76 10.16 -3.66
CA GLU A 14 -2.24 11.17 -4.63
C GLU A 14 -1.19 12.26 -4.87
N ASP A 15 -0.61 12.82 -3.80
CA ASP A 15 0.46 13.83 -3.88
C ASP A 15 1.75 13.31 -4.52
N HIS A 16 1.91 11.98 -4.63
CA HIS A 16 3.08 11.36 -5.25
C HIS A 16 2.90 11.19 -6.76
N ARG A 17 1.68 11.33 -7.31
CA ARG A 17 1.42 11.18 -8.74
C ARG A 17 2.26 12.12 -9.61
N PRO A 18 2.43 13.43 -9.28
CA PRO A 18 3.27 14.32 -10.09
C PRO A 18 4.74 13.85 -10.14
N LEU A 19 5.24 13.24 -9.07
CA LEU A 19 6.58 12.67 -9.03
C LEU A 19 6.66 11.39 -9.86
N TYR A 20 5.63 10.54 -9.79
CA TYR A 20 5.50 9.32 -10.60
C TYR A 20 5.56 9.66 -12.09
N ASP A 21 4.74 10.61 -12.53
CA ASP A 21 4.69 11.08 -13.92
C ASP A 21 6.01 11.75 -14.32
N TRP A 22 6.59 12.61 -13.46
CA TRP A 22 7.88 13.23 -13.73
C TRP A 22 8.99 12.19 -13.97
N VAL A 23 9.05 11.12 -13.17
CA VAL A 23 10.05 10.06 -13.40
C VAL A 23 9.83 9.39 -14.75
N LEU A 24 8.59 9.09 -15.12
CA LEU A 24 8.28 8.44 -16.40
C LEU A 24 8.56 9.35 -17.60
N ASP A 25 8.31 10.64 -17.48
CA ASP A 25 8.55 11.65 -18.53
C ASP A 25 10.05 11.92 -18.75
N ASN A 26 10.89 11.71 -17.74
CA ASN A 26 12.32 12.02 -17.79
C ASN A 26 13.20 10.81 -18.16
N ILE A 27 12.61 9.64 -18.41
CA ILE A 27 13.35 8.43 -18.81
C ILE A 27 12.85 7.90 -20.16
N SER A 28 13.73 7.22 -20.90
CA SER A 28 13.35 6.55 -22.15
C SER A 28 12.62 5.24 -21.87
N ILE A 29 11.30 5.31 -21.63
CA ILE A 29 10.44 4.14 -21.42
C ILE A 29 9.29 4.12 -22.43
N GLY A 30 8.99 2.95 -23.00
CA GLY A 30 7.95 2.80 -24.02
C GLY A 30 6.51 2.75 -23.49
N HIS A 31 6.30 2.92 -22.18
CA HIS A 31 5.02 2.76 -21.54
C HIS A 31 4.87 3.76 -20.39
N HIS A 32 3.70 4.38 -20.29
CA HIS A 32 3.36 5.36 -19.25
C HIS A 32 2.10 4.90 -18.50
N PRO A 33 2.23 4.02 -17.48
CA PRO A 33 1.10 3.56 -16.69
C PRO A 33 0.37 4.73 -16.02
N GLN A 34 -0.94 4.61 -15.84
CA GLN A 34 -1.73 5.61 -15.12
C GLN A 34 -1.87 5.21 -13.65
N GLN A 35 -1.53 6.09 -12.73
CA GLN A 35 -1.80 5.88 -11.30
C GLN A 35 -3.25 6.25 -10.97
N ILE A 36 -3.95 5.37 -10.26
CA ILE A 36 -5.33 5.57 -9.81
C ILE A 36 -5.41 5.21 -8.33
N GLU A 37 -5.89 6.17 -7.53
CA GLU A 37 -5.98 6.07 -6.09
C GLU A 37 -7.41 5.73 -5.66
N PHE A 38 -7.52 4.93 -4.60
CA PHE A 38 -8.79 4.61 -3.96
C PHE A 38 -8.65 4.62 -2.44
N SER A 39 -9.78 4.75 -1.73
CA SER A 39 -9.77 4.76 -0.26
C SER A 39 -9.29 3.43 0.29
N ARG A 40 -8.48 3.45 1.35
CA ARG A 40 -8.10 2.23 2.06
C ARG A 40 -9.31 1.58 2.73
N LEU A 41 -9.21 0.27 2.93
CA LEU A 41 -10.11 -0.47 3.79
C LEU A 41 -9.81 -0.15 5.27
N GLU A 42 -10.82 0.34 5.98
CA GLU A 42 -10.79 0.50 7.44
C GLU A 42 -11.83 -0.44 8.05
N LEU A 43 -11.37 -1.43 8.80
CA LEU A 43 -12.22 -2.40 9.50
C LEU A 43 -12.51 -1.90 10.91
N LEU A 44 -13.79 -1.85 11.29
CA LEU A 44 -14.17 -1.52 12.66
C LEU A 44 -13.63 -2.58 13.63
N TYR A 45 -13.11 -2.14 14.78
CA TYR A 45 -12.52 -2.97 15.84
C TYR A 45 -11.28 -3.78 15.46
N ALA A 46 -10.69 -3.55 14.28
CA ALA A 46 -9.45 -4.19 13.86
C ALA A 46 -8.38 -3.16 13.49
N LEU A 47 -7.12 -3.46 13.80
CA LEU A 47 -5.99 -2.63 13.40
C LEU A 47 -5.37 -3.21 12.13
N THR A 48 -5.35 -2.46 11.04
CA THR A 48 -4.76 -2.90 9.76
C THR A 48 -3.34 -2.36 9.54
N SER A 49 -2.89 -1.43 10.38
CA SER A 49 -1.55 -0.84 10.28
C SER A 49 -0.48 -1.87 10.62
N LYS A 50 0.36 -2.20 9.62
CA LYS A 50 1.49 -3.13 9.77
C LYS A 50 2.38 -2.83 10.98
N ARG A 51 2.68 -1.55 11.25
CA ARG A 51 3.49 -1.14 12.41
C ARG A 51 2.83 -1.52 13.74
N LYS A 52 1.51 -1.33 13.86
CA LYS A 52 0.75 -1.66 15.08
C LYS A 52 0.63 -3.17 15.24
N LEU A 53 0.35 -3.90 14.16
CA LEU A 53 0.29 -5.37 14.16
C LEU A 53 1.65 -5.97 14.58
N GLN A 54 2.74 -5.43 14.05
CA GLN A 54 4.08 -5.86 14.44
C GLN A 54 4.37 -5.62 15.93
N ALA A 55 3.88 -4.51 16.50
CA ALA A 55 4.00 -4.27 17.94
C ALA A 55 3.26 -5.34 18.75
N LEU A 56 2.05 -5.74 18.35
CA LEU A 56 1.30 -6.82 19.04
C LEU A 56 2.06 -8.16 19.03
N VAL A 57 2.70 -8.49 17.91
CA VAL A 57 3.53 -9.70 17.78
C VAL A 57 4.78 -9.60 18.65
N ASN A 58 5.49 -8.46 18.61
CA ASN A 58 6.72 -8.24 19.36
C ASN A 58 6.47 -8.21 20.89
N ASP A 59 5.36 -7.64 21.32
CA ASP A 59 4.98 -7.53 22.73
C ASP A 59 4.34 -8.84 23.26
N GLY A 60 4.19 -9.86 22.42
CA GLY A 60 3.63 -11.17 22.79
C GLY A 60 2.13 -11.13 23.11
N ALA A 61 1.41 -10.07 22.74
CA ALA A 61 -0.04 -9.96 22.93
C ALA A 61 -0.80 -10.97 22.04
N VAL A 62 -0.18 -11.37 20.92
CA VAL A 62 -0.63 -12.43 20.00
C VAL A 62 0.41 -13.52 19.86
N THR A 63 -0.01 -14.73 19.48
CA THR A 63 0.88 -15.88 19.31
C THR A 63 1.78 -15.77 18.08
N GLY A 64 1.44 -14.89 17.13
CA GLY A 64 2.20 -14.64 15.91
C GLY A 64 1.37 -13.87 14.88
N TRP A 65 1.87 -13.79 13.65
CA TRP A 65 1.12 -13.21 12.53
C TRP A 65 -0.13 -14.03 12.20
N ASP A 66 -0.06 -15.36 12.33
CA ASP A 66 -1.19 -16.27 12.06
C ASP A 66 -2.14 -16.47 13.26
N ASP A 67 -2.07 -15.61 14.29
CA ASP A 67 -2.98 -15.69 15.44
C ASP A 67 -4.43 -15.45 14.96
N PRO A 68 -5.42 -16.27 15.36
CA PRO A 68 -6.83 -16.12 14.91
C PRO A 68 -7.47 -14.76 15.19
N ARG A 69 -6.86 -13.93 16.04
CA ARG A 69 -7.31 -12.57 16.37
C ARG A 69 -6.72 -11.50 15.43
N MET A 70 -5.74 -11.85 14.61
CA MET A 70 -5.08 -10.93 13.68
C MET A 70 -5.90 -10.78 12.39
N PRO A 71 -6.00 -9.56 11.81
CA PRO A 71 -6.73 -9.31 10.57
C PRO A 71 -5.86 -9.51 9.32
N THR A 72 -4.85 -10.37 9.41
CA THR A 72 -3.79 -10.59 8.40
C THR A 72 -4.15 -11.63 7.36
#